data_AF-A0A7S1RGP4-F1
#
_entry.id   AF-A0A7S1RGP4-F1
#
_cell.length_a   1.000
_cell.length_b   1.000
_cell.length_c   1.000
_cell.angle_alpha   90.00
_cell.angle_beta   90.00
_cell.angle_gamma   90.00
#
_symmetry.space_group_name_H-M   'P 1'
#
loop_
_entity.id
_entity.type
_entity.pdbx_description
1 polymer ?
#
loop_
_entity_poly.entity_id
_entity_poly.type
_entity_poly.pdbx_seq_one_letter_code
_entity_poly.pdbx_strand_id
1 'polypeptide(L)'
;DALWQVSPVEGLEHPEAHRFDGQRSAFEERIGRGRPFVSWFRLLDGGRAYPGEIVSDPDMMEGSMEQLTELLDKEAPIDVLVAFSQGVLMGTFLANRLRKLGKPIPWRLALLFTSTGPCACDMFEEPLRVPAVFATSQQYEQYFLGITSLPKLYGDMTVLEHPDGLNFPSTQPRASEIYQRMAGEFWQHCREPKGEPKRSGTW
;
A
#
# COMPACT_ATOMS: atom_id res chain seq x y z
N ASP A 1 21.19 -1.32 -14.14
CA ASP A 1 20.00 -0.59 -14.59
C ASP A 1 18.79 -1.45 -14.97
N ALA A 2 18.65 -2.68 -14.45
CA ALA A 2 17.55 -3.59 -14.82
C ALA A 2 16.72 -4.10 -13.61
N LEU A 3 16.63 -3.33 -12.52
CA LEU A 3 16.07 -3.82 -11.26
C LEU A 3 14.57 -3.56 -11.04
N TRP A 4 13.86 -2.90 -11.96
CA TRP A 4 12.44 -2.58 -11.78
C TRP A 4 11.66 -2.72 -13.09
N GLN A 5 11.46 -3.96 -13.55
CA GLN A 5 10.42 -4.22 -14.54
C GLN A 5 9.07 -4.30 -13.82
N VAL A 6 8.41 -3.15 -13.67
CA VAL A 6 6.98 -3.13 -13.34
C VAL A 6 6.24 -3.59 -14.60
N SER A 7 5.66 -4.79 -14.56
CA SER A 7 4.79 -5.27 -15.62
C SER A 7 3.43 -4.58 -15.49
N PRO A 8 2.96 -3.85 -16.51
CA PRO A 8 1.65 -3.25 -16.47
C PRO A 8 0.62 -4.36 -16.62
N VAL A 9 -0.27 -4.49 -15.65
CA VAL A 9 -1.30 -5.55 -15.62
C VAL A 9 -2.29 -5.27 -16.74
N GLU A 10 -2.20 -5.97 -17.86
CA GLU A 10 -3.19 -5.90 -18.93
C GLU A 10 -4.55 -6.39 -18.43
N GLY A 11 -5.63 -5.64 -18.72
CA GLY A 11 -7.02 -6.02 -18.41
C GLY A 11 -7.78 -5.15 -17.39
N LEU A 12 -7.15 -4.15 -16.77
CA LEU A 12 -7.79 -3.30 -15.73
C LEU A 12 -8.49 -2.06 -16.32
N GLU A 13 -9.36 -2.22 -17.31
CA GLU A 13 -10.21 -1.13 -17.80
C GLU A 13 -11.65 -1.34 -17.32
N HIS A 14 -12.02 -0.70 -16.20
CA HIS A 14 -13.43 -0.60 -15.81
C HIS A 14 -14.05 0.59 -16.55
N PRO A 15 -15.20 0.42 -17.24
CA PRO A 15 -15.86 1.51 -17.96
C PRO A 15 -16.32 2.66 -17.05
N GLU A 16 -16.39 2.42 -15.73
CA GLU A 16 -16.82 3.41 -14.72
C GLU A 16 -15.70 3.89 -13.79
N ALA A 17 -14.44 3.49 -14.01
CA ALA A 17 -13.35 4.02 -13.19
C ALA A 17 -13.24 5.54 -13.38
N HIS A 18 -13.47 6.30 -12.32
CA HIS A 18 -13.32 7.75 -12.37
C HIS A 18 -11.87 8.09 -12.74
N ARG A 19 -11.73 8.58 -13.97
CA ARG A 19 -10.47 9.16 -14.46
C ARG A 19 -10.18 10.37 -13.60
N PHE A 20 -8.95 10.44 -13.12
CA PHE A 20 -8.50 11.68 -12.53
C PHE A 20 -8.22 12.67 -13.67
N ASP A 21 -9.02 13.73 -13.76
CA ASP A 21 -8.98 14.65 -14.90
C ASP A 21 -7.99 15.82 -14.72
N GLY A 22 -7.15 15.77 -13.68
CA GLY A 22 -6.09 16.76 -13.46
C GLY A 22 -4.93 16.66 -14.46
N GLN A 23 -4.31 17.81 -14.76
CA GLN A 23 -3.10 17.88 -15.59
C GLN A 23 -1.97 17.07 -14.94
N ARG A 24 -1.37 16.16 -15.72
CA ARG A 24 -0.35 15.23 -15.24
C ARG A 24 1.04 15.84 -15.27
N SER A 25 1.85 15.46 -14.30
CA SER A 25 3.29 15.68 -14.34
C SER A 25 3.96 14.68 -15.29
N ALA A 26 5.12 15.05 -15.84
CA ALA A 26 5.92 14.16 -16.68
C ALA A 26 6.36 12.87 -15.94
N PHE A 27 6.45 12.92 -14.61
CA PHE A 27 6.74 11.74 -13.80
C PHE A 27 5.57 10.76 -13.80
N GLU A 28 4.34 11.26 -13.59
CA GLU A 28 3.12 10.45 -13.62
C GLU A 28 2.94 9.79 -14.99
N GLU A 29 3.08 10.55 -16.08
CA GLU A 29 2.98 9.99 -17.44
C GLU A 29 3.99 8.85 -17.67
N ARG A 30 5.22 9.01 -17.17
CA ARG A 30 6.29 8.00 -17.30
C ARG A 30 5.98 6.73 -16.52
N ILE A 31 5.49 6.83 -15.29
CA ILE A 31 5.16 5.63 -14.48
C ILE A 31 3.86 4.96 -14.97
N GLY A 32 2.90 5.73 -15.49
CA GLY A 32 1.64 5.23 -16.03
C GLY A 32 1.76 4.57 -17.40
N ARG A 33 2.88 4.76 -18.11
CA ARG A 33 3.13 4.22 -19.47
C ARG A 33 1.97 4.49 -20.44
N GLY A 34 1.42 5.70 -20.38
CA GLY A 34 0.29 6.12 -21.22
C GLY A 34 -1.07 5.53 -20.85
N ARG A 35 -1.18 4.76 -19.75
CA ARG A 35 -2.47 4.29 -19.24
C ARG A 35 -3.16 5.37 -18.40
N PRO A 36 -4.51 5.38 -18.35
CA PRO A 36 -5.24 6.31 -17.50
C PRO A 36 -4.91 6.04 -16.04
N PHE A 37 -4.67 7.12 -15.29
CA PHE A 37 -4.62 7.04 -13.83
C PHE A 37 -6.03 7.08 -13.29
N VAL A 38 -6.39 6.01 -12.59
CA VAL A 38 -7.66 5.84 -11.92
C VAL A 38 -7.51 6.18 -10.44
N SER A 39 -8.54 6.78 -9.85
CA SER A 39 -8.63 6.83 -8.40
C SER A 39 -9.09 5.47 -7.88
N TRP A 40 -8.68 5.10 -6.67
CA TRP A 40 -9.14 3.86 -6.02
C TRP A 40 -10.55 3.98 -5.44
N PHE A 41 -10.90 5.17 -4.95
CA PHE A 41 -12.25 5.50 -4.52
C PHE A 41 -12.39 7.01 -4.43
N ARG A 42 -13.60 7.50 -4.65
CA ARG A 42 -13.95 8.91 -4.45
C ARG A 42 -14.37 9.12 -3.00
N LEU A 43 -13.82 10.17 -2.38
CA LEU A 43 -14.32 10.72 -1.12
C LEU A 43 -15.55 11.58 -1.42
N LEU A 44 -16.73 11.20 -0.93
CA LEU A 44 -18.00 11.86 -1.27
C LEU A 44 -18.12 13.28 -0.68
N ASP A 45 -17.46 13.56 0.45
CA ASP A 45 -17.49 14.88 1.11
C ASP A 45 -16.28 15.76 0.77
N GLY A 46 -15.60 15.51 -0.35
CA GLY A 46 -14.42 16.28 -0.76
C GLY A 46 -13.27 16.21 0.26
N GLY A 47 -13.22 15.13 1.04
CA GLY A 47 -12.22 14.94 2.11
C GLY A 47 -12.44 15.81 3.35
N ARG A 48 -13.58 16.52 3.47
CA ARG A 48 -13.92 17.37 4.63
C ARG A 48 -14.76 16.67 5.69
N ALA A 49 -15.07 15.39 5.50
CA ALA A 49 -15.72 14.62 6.54
C ALA A 49 -14.88 14.67 7.82
N TYR A 50 -15.56 14.86 8.95
CA TYR A 50 -14.96 14.97 10.28
C TYR A 50 -13.91 13.87 10.51
N PRO A 51 -12.89 14.12 11.36
CA PRO A 51 -11.91 13.10 11.71
C PRO A 51 -12.64 11.86 12.27
N GLY A 52 -12.79 10.82 11.45
CA GLY A 52 -13.53 9.62 11.83
C GLY A 52 -14.30 8.89 10.73
N GLU A 53 -14.76 9.58 9.67
CA GLU A 53 -15.62 8.96 8.67
C GLU A 53 -15.14 9.26 7.25
N ILE A 54 -14.32 8.36 6.71
CA ILE A 54 -14.03 8.34 5.26
C ILE A 54 -15.31 7.84 4.57
N VAL A 55 -16.16 8.77 4.12
CA VAL A 55 -17.31 8.43 3.28
C VAL A 55 -16.80 8.25 1.85
N SER A 56 -16.63 7.00 1.43
CA SER A 56 -16.28 6.63 0.06
C SER A 56 -17.52 6.22 -0.73
N ASP A 57 -17.46 6.43 -2.04
CA ASP A 57 -18.37 5.77 -2.98
C ASP A 57 -18.24 4.23 -2.82
N PRO A 58 -19.30 3.53 -2.37
CA PRO A 58 -19.23 2.10 -2.05
C PRO A 58 -19.03 1.23 -3.29
N ASP A 59 -19.63 1.60 -4.43
CA ASP A 59 -19.54 0.82 -5.66
C ASP A 59 -18.12 0.93 -6.25
N MET A 60 -17.53 2.14 -6.19
CA MET A 60 -16.15 2.36 -6.63
C MET A 60 -15.13 1.63 -5.73
N MET A 61 -15.37 1.61 -4.42
CA MET A 61 -14.54 0.86 -3.48
C MET A 61 -14.61 -0.64 -3.76
N GLU A 62 -15.81 -1.19 -3.94
CA GLU A 62 -16.00 -2.62 -4.22
C GLU A 62 -15.33 -3.04 -5.53
N GLY A 63 -15.57 -2.29 -6.63
CA GLY A 63 -14.93 -2.57 -7.92
C GLY A 63 -13.39 -2.51 -7.86
N SER A 64 -12.84 -1.58 -7.07
CA SER A 64 -11.38 -1.51 -6.85
C SER A 64 -10.86 -2.67 -6.01
N MET A 65 -11.63 -3.13 -5.02
CA MET A 65 -11.27 -4.32 -4.23
C MET A 65 -11.30 -5.59 -5.08
N GLU A 66 -12.27 -5.74 -5.98
CA GLU A 66 -12.34 -6.87 -6.92
C GLU A 66 -11.11 -6.91 -7.82
N GLN A 67 -10.81 -5.80 -8.49
CA GLN A 67 -9.64 -5.67 -9.37
C GLN A 67 -8.31 -5.97 -8.64
N LEU A 68 -8.14 -5.45 -7.43
CA LEU A 68 -6.96 -5.74 -6.63
C LEU A 68 -6.90 -7.22 -6.23
N THR A 69 -8.04 -7.83 -5.92
CA THR A 69 -8.09 -9.27 -5.59
C THR A 69 -7.70 -10.12 -6.80
N GLU A 70 -8.23 -9.82 -7.98
CA GLU A 70 -7.86 -10.51 -9.24
C GLU A 70 -6.38 -10.35 -9.56
N LEU A 71 -5.84 -9.14 -9.36
CA LEU A 71 -4.43 -8.86 -9.54
C LEU A 71 -3.57 -9.71 -8.58
N LEU A 72 -3.94 -9.78 -7.31
CA LEU A 72 -3.23 -10.61 -6.33
C LEU A 72 -3.28 -12.09 -6.69
N ASP A 73 -4.43 -12.60 -7.13
CA ASP A 73 -4.56 -14.00 -7.53
C ASP A 73 -3.67 -14.34 -8.74
N LYS A 74 -3.40 -13.37 -9.63
CA LYS A 74 -2.52 -13.54 -10.79
C LYS A 74 -1.04 -13.42 -10.47
N GLU A 75 -0.67 -12.45 -9.63
CA GLU A 75 0.73 -12.06 -9.42
C GLU A 75 1.34 -12.65 -8.13
N ALA A 76 0.57 -13.35 -7.31
CA ALA A 76 1.09 -14.03 -6.13
C ALA A 76 2.11 -15.13 -6.50
N PRO A 77 3.18 -15.33 -5.70
CA PRO A 77 3.48 -14.65 -4.44
C PRO A 77 4.11 -13.26 -4.65
N ILE A 78 3.82 -12.33 -3.72
CA ILE A 78 4.35 -10.97 -3.75
C ILE A 78 5.43 -10.84 -2.66
N ASP A 79 6.58 -10.29 -3.01
CA ASP A 79 7.62 -10.07 -2.00
C ASP A 79 7.30 -8.86 -1.11
N VAL A 80 6.89 -7.74 -1.71
CA VAL A 80 6.68 -6.48 -0.99
C VAL A 80 5.46 -5.73 -1.50
N LEU A 81 4.61 -5.27 -0.59
CA LEU A 81 3.59 -4.26 -0.85
C LEU A 81 4.21 -2.88 -0.63
N VAL A 82 4.17 -2.01 -1.64
CA VAL A 82 4.57 -0.59 -1.51
C VAL A 82 3.33 0.27 -1.70
N ALA A 83 3.00 1.08 -0.71
CA ALA A 83 1.76 1.85 -0.70
C ALA A 83 1.98 3.28 -0.19
N PHE A 84 1.34 4.26 -0.85
CA PHE A 84 1.40 5.68 -0.49
C PHE A 84 -0.01 6.25 -0.31
N SER A 85 -0.23 7.04 0.75
CA SER A 85 -1.49 7.74 1.01
C SER A 85 -2.70 6.81 0.87
N GLN A 86 -3.66 7.12 0.00
CA GLN A 86 -4.84 6.29 -0.27
C GLN A 86 -4.50 4.81 -0.55
N GLY A 87 -3.34 4.51 -1.13
CA GLY A 87 -2.87 3.14 -1.35
C GLY A 87 -2.65 2.34 -0.06
N VAL A 88 -2.28 2.99 1.05
CA VAL A 88 -2.13 2.33 2.36
C VAL A 88 -3.49 1.93 2.92
N LEU A 89 -4.50 2.80 2.78
CA LEU A 89 -5.89 2.47 3.11
C LEU A 89 -6.38 1.28 2.27
N MET A 90 -6.15 1.31 0.96
CA MET A 90 -6.50 0.22 0.06
C MET A 90 -5.83 -1.10 0.44
N GLY A 91 -4.52 -1.08 0.75
CA GLY A 91 -3.80 -2.26 1.22
C GLY A 91 -4.38 -2.83 2.52
N THR A 92 -4.84 -1.96 3.42
CA THR A 92 -5.50 -2.37 4.67
C THR A 92 -6.87 -3.00 4.41
N PHE A 93 -7.71 -2.36 3.58
CA PHE A 93 -9.02 -2.91 3.21
C PHE A 93 -8.90 -4.24 2.47
N LEU A 94 -7.91 -4.35 1.58
CA LEU A 94 -7.61 -5.57 0.86
C LEU A 94 -7.18 -6.70 1.82
N ALA A 95 -6.31 -6.42 2.78
CA ALA A 95 -5.94 -7.39 3.80
C ALA A 95 -7.16 -7.87 4.63
N ASN A 96 -8.10 -6.97 4.94
CA ASN A 96 -9.35 -7.33 5.61
C ASN A 96 -10.23 -8.24 4.74
N ARG A 97 -10.40 -7.87 3.47
CA ARG A 97 -11.18 -8.66 2.51
C ARG A 97 -10.61 -10.08 2.40
N LEU A 98 -9.29 -10.21 2.22
CA LEU A 98 -8.63 -11.52 2.13
C LEU A 98 -8.88 -12.37 3.37
N ARG A 99 -8.78 -11.79 4.56
CA ARG A 99 -9.08 -12.51 5.82
C ARG A 99 -10.53 -12.98 5.90
N LYS A 100 -11.49 -12.12 5.55
CA LYS A 100 -12.91 -12.48 5.51
C LYS A 100 -13.19 -13.61 4.52
N LEU A 101 -12.42 -13.69 3.44
CA LEU A 101 -12.46 -14.78 2.46
C LEU A 101 -11.66 -16.02 2.88
N GLY A 102 -11.01 -16.02 4.05
CA GLY A 102 -10.13 -17.10 4.50
C GLY A 102 -8.85 -17.25 3.66
N LYS A 103 -8.49 -16.24 2.86
CA LYS A 103 -7.27 -16.21 2.06
C LYS A 103 -6.08 -15.67 2.88
N PRO A 104 -4.86 -16.21 2.70
CA PRO A 104 -3.66 -15.65 3.32
C PRO A 104 -3.31 -14.29 2.69
N ILE A 105 -2.54 -13.49 3.43
CA ILE A 105 -1.94 -12.27 2.87
C ILE A 105 -0.80 -12.67 1.91
N PRO A 106 -0.79 -12.21 0.65
CA PRO A 106 0.14 -12.71 -0.36
C PRO A 106 1.50 -12.00 -0.36
N TRP A 107 1.67 -10.94 0.45
CA TRP A 107 2.94 -10.20 0.56
C TRP A 107 3.70 -10.51 1.86
N ARG A 108 5.03 -10.52 1.76
CA ARG A 108 5.95 -10.85 2.88
C ARG A 108 6.34 -9.63 3.72
N LEU A 109 6.26 -8.42 3.15
CA LEU A 109 6.60 -7.15 3.79
C LEU A 109 5.68 -6.03 3.27
N ALA A 110 5.33 -5.07 4.12
CA ALA A 110 4.63 -3.85 3.72
C ALA A 110 5.50 -2.61 3.96
N LEU A 111 5.71 -1.80 2.91
CA LEU A 111 6.36 -0.50 2.97
C LEU A 111 5.29 0.57 2.74
N LEU A 112 4.93 1.27 3.81
CA LEU A 112 3.81 2.20 3.86
C LEU A 112 4.33 3.63 3.97
N PHE A 113 3.79 4.53 3.15
CA PHE A 113 4.20 5.93 3.10
C PHE A 113 2.98 6.85 3.32
N THR A 114 3.05 7.64 4.39
CA THR A 114 2.14 8.73 4.77
C THR A 114 0.66 8.48 4.50
N SER A 115 -0.03 7.90 5.48
CA SER A 115 -1.49 7.68 5.45
C SER A 115 -2.01 7.51 6.88
N THR A 116 -3.30 7.20 6.98
CA THR A 116 -3.94 6.67 8.16
C THR A 116 -4.36 5.22 7.95
N GLY A 117 -4.60 4.51 9.04
CA GLY A 117 -5.47 3.35 9.02
C GLY A 117 -6.94 3.78 8.99
N PRO A 118 -7.87 2.85 8.74
CA PRO A 118 -9.29 3.14 8.83
C PRO A 118 -9.66 3.50 10.27
N CYS A 119 -10.62 4.41 10.42
CA CYS A 119 -11.04 4.90 11.74
C CYS A 119 -11.63 3.79 12.63
N ALA A 120 -12.16 2.72 12.02
CA ALA A 120 -12.51 1.49 12.72
C ALA A 120 -11.24 0.72 13.11
N CYS A 121 -10.68 1.03 14.29
CA CYS A 121 -9.56 0.29 14.88
C CYS A 121 -9.86 -1.21 15.09
N ASP A 122 -11.13 -1.60 15.02
CA ASP A 122 -11.63 -2.95 15.30
C ASP A 122 -11.88 -3.76 14.02
N MET A 123 -11.35 -3.31 12.87
CA MET A 123 -11.48 -4.07 11.63
C MET A 123 -10.84 -5.46 11.69
N PHE A 124 -9.86 -5.65 12.57
CA PHE A 124 -9.16 -6.91 12.74
C PHE A 124 -9.33 -7.43 14.18
N GLU A 125 -9.77 -8.67 14.32
CA GLU A 125 -9.78 -9.38 15.61
C GLU A 125 -8.35 -9.63 16.13
N GLU A 126 -7.40 -9.88 15.22
CA GLU A 126 -5.98 -10.04 15.52
C GLU A 126 -5.15 -9.19 14.56
N PRO A 127 -4.05 -8.55 14.96
CA PRO A 127 -3.19 -7.81 14.03
C PRO A 127 -2.63 -8.71 12.91
N LEU A 128 -2.32 -8.12 11.75
CA LEU A 128 -1.60 -8.80 10.67
C LEU A 128 -0.20 -9.20 11.16
N ARG A 129 0.20 -10.45 10.89
CA ARG A 129 1.53 -10.98 11.24
C ARG A 129 2.61 -10.63 10.22
N VAL A 130 2.27 -9.82 9.22
CA VAL A 130 3.20 -9.38 8.18
C VAL A 130 3.99 -8.18 8.70
N PRO A 131 5.34 -8.19 8.64
CA PRO A 131 6.15 -7.05 9.04
C PRO A 131 5.84 -5.83 8.17
N ALA A 132 5.87 -4.66 8.79
CA ALA A 132 5.61 -3.39 8.11
C ALA A 132 6.60 -2.29 8.52
N VAL A 133 6.94 -1.44 7.56
CA VAL A 133 7.66 -0.20 7.80
C VAL A 133 6.77 0.96 7.37
N PHE A 134 6.46 1.85 8.30
CA PHE A 134 5.63 3.02 8.05
C PHE A 134 6.46 4.30 8.11
N ALA A 135 6.72 4.90 6.96
CA ALA A 135 7.29 6.24 6.88
C ALA A 135 6.19 7.30 6.91
N THR A 136 6.30 8.29 7.79
CA THR A 136 5.29 9.35 7.94
C THR A 136 5.91 10.66 8.41
N SER A 137 5.14 11.74 8.37
CA SER A 137 5.59 13.06 8.81
C SER A 137 4.73 13.63 9.92
N GLN A 138 5.38 14.21 10.95
CA GLN A 138 4.68 15.01 11.98
C GLN A 138 3.98 16.25 11.38
N GLN A 139 4.36 16.67 10.18
CA GLN A 139 3.71 17.77 9.45
C GLN A 139 2.49 17.33 8.65
N TYR A 140 2.23 16.02 8.55
CA TYR A 140 1.02 15.51 7.94
C TYR A 140 -0.17 15.75 8.88
N GLU A 141 -1.24 16.35 8.38
CA GLU A 141 -2.41 16.72 9.20
C GLU A 141 -3.03 15.52 9.94
N GLN A 142 -2.92 14.31 9.38
CA GLN A 142 -3.47 13.09 9.98
C GLN A 142 -2.38 12.21 10.65
N TYR A 143 -1.22 12.80 10.96
CA TYR A 143 -0.09 12.11 11.58
C TYR A 143 -0.50 11.24 12.78
N PHE A 144 -1.18 11.84 13.76
CA PHE A 144 -1.62 11.15 14.97
C PHE A 144 -2.54 9.97 14.67
N LEU A 145 -3.43 10.10 13.69
CA LEU A 145 -4.30 9.00 13.31
C LEU A 145 -3.48 7.87 12.68
N GLY A 146 -2.51 8.17 11.82
CA GLY A 146 -1.62 7.16 11.23
C GLY A 146 -0.82 6.38 12.27
N ILE A 147 -0.13 7.07 13.17
CA ILE A 147 0.72 6.42 14.19
C ILE A 147 -0.05 5.70 15.30
N THR A 148 -1.36 5.95 15.43
CA THR A 148 -2.20 5.26 16.44
C THR A 148 -3.04 4.13 15.85
N SER A 149 -3.46 4.23 14.58
CA SER A 149 -4.31 3.22 13.95
C SER A 149 -3.51 2.12 13.26
N LEU A 150 -2.46 2.45 12.50
CA LEU A 150 -1.70 1.45 11.73
C LEU A 150 -0.97 0.42 12.61
N PRO A 151 -0.35 0.79 13.76
CA PRO A 151 0.27 -0.21 14.63
C PRO A 151 -0.71 -1.19 15.29
N LYS A 152 -2.02 -0.88 15.34
CA LYS A 152 -3.04 -1.85 15.78
C LYS A 152 -3.35 -2.88 14.69
N LEU A 153 -3.14 -2.50 13.44
CA LEU A 153 -3.45 -3.30 12.26
C LEU A 153 -2.30 -4.26 11.90
N TYR A 154 -1.05 -3.87 12.16
CA TYR A 154 0.14 -4.68 11.91
C TYR A 154 0.84 -4.99 13.24
N GLY A 155 0.98 -6.27 13.57
CA GLY A 155 1.56 -6.73 14.84
C GLY A 155 3.08 -6.53 14.95
N ASP A 156 3.76 -6.30 13.82
CA ASP A 156 5.19 -6.00 13.74
C ASP A 156 5.38 -4.80 12.81
N MET A 157 5.41 -3.59 13.39
CA MET A 157 5.54 -2.34 12.63
C MET A 157 6.67 -1.47 13.16
N THR A 158 7.56 -1.05 12.25
CA THR A 158 8.54 0.00 12.49
C THR A 158 8.02 1.34 11.95
N VAL A 159 7.98 2.38 12.79
CA VAL A 159 7.58 3.74 12.38
C VAL A 159 8.83 4.61 12.15
N LEU A 160 8.89 5.31 11.03
CA LEU A 160 10.00 6.15 10.62
C LEU A 160 9.51 7.57 10.27
N GLU A 161 9.84 8.54 11.11
CA GLU A 161 9.38 9.92 10.91
C GLU A 161 10.30 10.75 9.99
N HIS A 162 9.72 11.65 9.19
CA HIS A 162 10.43 12.60 8.32
C HIS A 162 9.71 13.97 8.24
N PRO A 163 10.35 15.05 7.76
CA PRO A 163 9.77 16.39 7.79
C PRO A 163 9.01 16.81 6.52
N ASP A 164 8.72 15.89 5.59
CA ASP A 164 8.24 16.25 4.23
C ASP A 164 6.70 16.34 4.09
N GLY A 165 5.92 16.34 5.17
CA GLY A 165 4.45 16.42 5.12
C GLY A 165 3.82 15.22 4.40
N LEU A 166 2.81 15.48 3.55
CA LEU A 166 2.14 14.46 2.71
C LEU A 166 2.96 14.14 1.45
N ASN A 167 4.20 13.70 1.62
CA ASN A 167 5.10 13.32 0.53
C ASN A 167 5.93 12.09 0.89
N PHE A 168 6.62 11.53 -0.10
CA PHE A 168 7.72 10.61 0.16
C PHE A 168 8.87 11.32 0.87
N PRO A 169 9.66 10.61 1.71
CA PRO A 169 10.87 11.15 2.31
C PRO A 169 11.80 11.74 1.24
N SER A 170 12.15 13.02 1.38
CA SER A 170 12.97 13.74 0.39
C SER A 170 14.08 14.57 1.03
N THR A 171 13.86 15.07 2.25
CA THR A 171 14.82 15.89 2.97
C THR A 171 15.99 15.06 3.50
N GLN A 172 17.21 15.38 3.07
CA GLN A 172 18.45 14.76 3.54
C GLN A 172 18.90 15.30 4.91
N PRO A 173 19.60 14.51 5.74
CA PRO A 173 20.02 13.11 5.53
C PRO A 173 18.90 12.10 5.77
N ARG A 174 17.78 12.54 6.35
CA ARG A 174 16.72 11.66 6.86
C ARG A 174 16.11 10.76 5.79
N ALA A 175 15.90 11.27 4.59
CA ALA A 175 15.40 10.48 3.46
C ALA A 175 16.30 9.27 3.18
N SER A 176 17.63 9.46 3.11
CA SER A 176 18.56 8.36 2.87
C SER A 176 18.53 7.31 3.98
N GLU A 177 18.47 7.74 5.24
CA GLU A 177 18.37 6.82 6.39
C GLU A 177 17.10 5.95 6.32
N ILE A 178 15.97 6.56 5.98
CA ILE A 178 14.69 5.85 5.86
C ILE A 178 14.75 4.81 4.74
N TYR A 179 15.21 5.21 3.55
CA TYR A 179 15.30 4.27 2.43
C TYR A 179 16.33 3.16 2.69
N GLN A 180 17.44 3.45 3.37
CA GLN A 180 18.39 2.43 3.80
C GLN A 180 17.76 1.44 4.78
N ARG A 181 16.98 1.93 5.76
CA ARG A 181 16.26 1.04 6.69
C ARG A 181 15.24 0.18 5.95
N MET A 182 14.40 0.76 5.10
CA MET A 182 13.41 0.02 4.31
C MET A 182 14.05 -1.02 3.39
N ALA A 183 15.17 -0.68 2.75
CA ALA A 183 15.93 -1.64 1.96
C ALA A 183 16.45 -2.79 2.84
N GLY A 184 16.94 -2.50 4.05
CA GLY A 184 17.35 -3.50 5.03
C GLY A 184 16.23 -4.49 5.36
N GLU A 185 15.02 -3.98 5.63
CA GLU A 185 13.83 -4.81 5.92
C GLU A 185 13.43 -5.66 4.71
N PHE A 186 13.47 -5.08 3.50
CA PHE A 186 13.27 -5.83 2.26
C PHE A 186 14.28 -6.98 2.13
N TRP A 187 15.56 -6.73 2.35
CA TRP A 187 16.58 -7.77 2.27
C TRP A 187 16.44 -8.83 3.36
N GLN A 188 15.96 -8.46 4.54
CA GLN A 188 15.71 -9.39 5.64
C GLN A 188 14.52 -10.30 5.36
N HIS A 189 13.41 -9.75 4.85
CA HIS A 189 12.14 -10.46 4.77
C HIS A 189 11.85 -11.09 3.40
N CYS A 190 12.39 -10.52 2.33
CA CYS A 190 12.04 -10.91 0.95
C CYS A 190 13.14 -11.69 0.24
N ARG A 191 14.39 -11.62 0.71
CA ARG A 191 15.48 -12.36 0.05
C ARG A 191 15.25 -13.88 0.18
N GLU A 192 15.43 -14.61 -0.93
CA GLU A 192 15.52 -16.07 -0.87
C GLU A 192 16.71 -16.47 0.02
N PRO A 193 16.57 -17.51 0.87
CA PRO A 193 17.70 -18.07 1.59
C PRO A 193 18.80 -18.42 0.58
N LYS A 194 20.02 -17.94 0.79
CA LYS A 194 21.15 -18.33 -0.05
C LYS A 194 21.36 -19.85 0.08
N GLY A 195 20.87 -20.61 -0.90
CA GLY A 195 21.39 -21.94 -1.22
C GLY A 195 20.78 -23.14 -0.50
N GLU A 196 19.47 -23.18 -0.23
CA GLU A 196 18.85 -24.51 -0.14
C GLU A 196 18.59 -25.04 -1.56
N PRO A 197 19.25 -26.15 -1.97
CA PRO A 197 19.01 -26.73 -3.28
C PRO A 197 17.53 -27.10 -3.38
N LYS A 198 16.87 -26.64 -4.45
CA LYS A 198 15.51 -27.04 -4.79
C LYS A 198 15.44 -28.57 -4.74
N ARG A 199 14.77 -29.14 -3.73
CA ARG A 199 14.43 -30.56 -3.75
C ARG A 199 13.53 -30.75 -4.98
N SER A 200 14.06 -31.42 -6.00
CA SER A 200 13.32 -31.85 -7.17
C SER A 200 12.30 -32.90 -6.71
N GLY A 201 11.14 -32.46 -6.24
CA GLY A 201 9.98 -33.29 -6.00
C GLY A 201 9.21 -33.43 -7.31
N THR A 202 9.34 -34.58 -7.96
CA THR A 202 8.37 -35.10 -8.91
C THR A 202 7.01 -35.20 -8.20
N TRP A 203 5.99 -34.55 -8.75
CA TRP A 203 4.58 -34.87 -8.47
C TRP A 203 4.14 -36.03 -9.36
#